data_AF-A0A0F9CFM4-F1
#
_entry.id   AF-A0A0F9CFM4-F1
#
_cell.length_a   1.000
_cell.length_b   1.000
_cell.length_c   1.000
_cell.angle_alpha   90.00
_cell.angle_beta   90.00
_cell.angle_gamma   90.00
#
_symmetry.space_group_name_H-M   'P 1'
#
loop_
_entity.id
_entity.type
_entity.pdbx_description
1 polymer ?
#
loop_
_entity_poly.entity_id
_entity_poly.type
_entity_poly.pdbx_seq_one_letter_code
_entity_poly.pdbx_strand_id
1 'polypeptide(L)'
;TGFFGINNEAINVVQGDSNDIAVTQQDGGHWFYNFDLQGSGNQITASQAGLLNEATLSLISGDENTIEVTQNGLFNAFTLNELVGSANEVVIDQDGNFNAVTALSMRGDDSSLEIEQAGDSNTASFAAVEGNDNDLAIDQEGDSNTFTSELFAGNDNQVSVAQQQDNNQVGADVLGANNELTVMQNGSMNETYLGTIGADNEFSSIQIGNQNSAHIANFNGDGNDVDLTQAGDMNTALIQSSYPDTSLTSNDNDININQLGSTNEATITFASVIDSNNNTVDFVQSGDLNAIDLVMEGSNHSIDIAQQGDMNMVAGIDGGAFVVGGDNINFERNDDDFERYLRDPQPDDAGGFLRSHLRGRAPFGEPFFQHFSISRVTGFLPQFRSHRSGRSRCGGGLLLNPHDETGSLDFSPGGSPAAGVRFAAKVNLHIV
;
A
#
# COMPACT_ATOMS: atom_id res chain seq x y z
N THR A 1 -32.91 1.48 -29.33
CA THR A 1 -32.46 2.74 -29.97
C THR A 1 -31.55 3.42 -29.00
N GLY A 2 -30.28 3.66 -29.36
CA GLY A 2 -29.23 4.05 -28.41
C GLY A 2 -29.54 5.28 -27.55
N PHE A 3 -29.07 5.24 -26.30
CA PHE A 3 -29.08 6.39 -25.39
C PHE A 3 -28.16 7.48 -25.98
N PHE A 4 -28.69 8.70 -26.19
CA PHE A 4 -28.00 9.79 -26.90
C PHE A 4 -27.44 9.45 -28.30
N GLY A 5 -27.93 8.40 -28.97
CA GLY A 5 -27.40 7.94 -30.25
C GLY A 5 -26.19 7.01 -30.13
N ILE A 6 -25.79 6.66 -28.90
CA ILE A 6 -24.79 5.63 -28.60
C ILE A 6 -25.53 4.29 -28.48
N ASN A 7 -25.24 3.36 -29.39
CA ASN A 7 -25.84 2.04 -29.38
C ASN A 7 -24.95 1.06 -28.62
N ASN A 8 -25.54 -0.06 -28.21
CA ASN A 8 -24.74 -1.18 -27.75
C ASN A 8 -23.92 -1.75 -28.90
N GLU A 9 -22.74 -2.27 -28.58
CA GLU A 9 -21.85 -2.94 -29.50
C GLU A 9 -21.23 -4.17 -28.84
N ALA A 10 -21.13 -5.24 -29.61
CA ALA A 10 -20.44 -6.46 -29.23
C ALA A 10 -19.58 -6.92 -30.43
N ILE A 11 -18.26 -7.02 -30.25
CA ILE A 11 -17.32 -7.55 -31.25
C ILE A 11 -16.67 -8.78 -30.66
N ASN A 12 -16.70 -9.89 -31.41
CA ASN A 12 -16.08 -11.14 -31.03
C ASN A 12 -15.29 -11.71 -32.20
N VAL A 13 -13.99 -11.89 -32.01
CA VAL A 13 -13.08 -12.54 -32.96
C VAL A 13 -12.58 -13.82 -32.32
N VAL A 14 -12.91 -14.95 -32.93
CA VAL A 14 -12.72 -16.28 -32.33
C VAL A 14 -12.09 -17.23 -33.34
N GLN A 15 -11.05 -17.94 -32.90
CA GLN A 15 -10.38 -19.00 -33.64
C GLN A 15 -10.23 -20.25 -32.75
N GLY A 16 -10.62 -21.40 -33.31
CA GLY A 16 -10.54 -22.70 -32.66
C GLY A 16 -11.92 -23.33 -32.49
N ASP A 17 -11.99 -24.41 -31.72
CA ASP A 17 -13.16 -25.29 -31.67
C ASP A 17 -13.89 -25.21 -30.32
N SER A 18 -15.22 -25.31 -30.33
CA SER A 18 -16.04 -25.41 -29.11
C SER A 18 -15.96 -24.22 -28.14
N ASN A 19 -15.56 -23.03 -28.59
CA ASN A 19 -15.66 -21.81 -27.79
C ASN A 19 -17.12 -21.35 -27.71
N ASP A 20 -17.59 -20.95 -26.52
CA ASP A 20 -18.93 -20.42 -26.28
C ASP A 20 -18.84 -18.97 -25.79
N ILE A 21 -19.63 -18.08 -26.41
CA ILE A 21 -19.68 -16.66 -26.06
C ILE A 21 -21.13 -16.20 -25.99
N ALA A 22 -21.54 -15.75 -24.81
CA ALA A 22 -22.87 -15.23 -24.55
C ALA A 22 -22.79 -13.78 -24.03
N VAL A 23 -23.30 -12.82 -24.83
CA VAL A 23 -23.33 -11.40 -24.45
C VAL A 23 -24.78 -10.91 -24.40
N THR A 24 -25.19 -10.39 -23.25
CA THR A 24 -26.50 -9.77 -23.02
C THR A 24 -26.32 -8.31 -22.63
N GLN A 25 -26.86 -7.40 -23.45
CA GLN A 25 -26.78 -5.95 -23.22
C GLN A 25 -28.19 -5.34 -23.20
N GLN A 26 -28.53 -4.63 -22.13
CA GLN A 26 -29.78 -3.84 -22.07
C GLN A 26 -29.67 -2.54 -22.88
N ASP A 27 -30.72 -1.73 -22.96
CA ASP A 27 -30.60 -0.41 -23.61
C ASP A 27 -29.67 0.49 -22.78
N GLY A 28 -28.56 0.96 -23.35
CA GLY A 28 -27.69 1.86 -22.58
C GLY A 28 -26.41 2.34 -23.24
N GLY A 29 -26.09 1.85 -24.44
CA GLY A 29 -24.83 2.15 -25.10
C GLY A 29 -23.66 1.35 -24.53
N HIS A 30 -23.87 0.06 -24.26
CA HIS A 30 -22.83 -0.81 -23.70
C HIS A 30 -21.84 -1.31 -24.75
N TRP A 31 -20.61 -1.57 -24.35
CA TRP A 31 -19.58 -2.10 -25.22
C TRP A 31 -18.98 -3.39 -24.65
N PHE A 32 -18.94 -4.41 -25.50
CA PHE A 32 -18.25 -5.65 -25.21
C PHE A 32 -17.30 -5.96 -26.36
N TYR A 33 -16.02 -6.07 -26.08
CA TYR A 33 -15.01 -6.39 -27.07
C TYR A 33 -14.22 -7.62 -26.67
N ASN A 34 -14.25 -8.63 -27.51
CA ASN A 34 -13.32 -9.75 -27.50
C ASN A 34 -12.58 -9.74 -28.85
N PHE A 35 -11.35 -9.23 -28.85
CA PHE A 35 -10.63 -8.92 -30.09
C PHE A 35 -9.82 -10.08 -30.67
N ASP A 36 -9.44 -11.06 -29.86
CA ASP A 36 -8.65 -12.20 -30.31
C ASP A 36 -8.75 -13.35 -29.29
N LEU A 37 -9.72 -14.24 -29.48
CA LEU A 37 -9.79 -15.49 -28.74
C LEU A 37 -9.26 -16.65 -29.59
N GLN A 38 -8.24 -17.34 -29.08
CA GLN A 38 -7.58 -18.47 -29.71
C GLN A 38 -7.55 -19.68 -28.77
N GLY A 39 -7.96 -20.83 -29.28
CA GLY A 39 -7.96 -22.10 -28.53
C GLY A 39 -9.33 -22.75 -28.54
N SER A 40 -9.54 -23.70 -27.65
CA SER A 40 -10.71 -24.56 -27.64
C SER A 40 -11.42 -24.59 -26.29
N GLY A 41 -12.75 -24.69 -26.32
CA GLY A 41 -13.53 -24.88 -25.09
C GLY A 41 -13.56 -23.66 -24.16
N ASN A 42 -13.15 -22.47 -24.62
CA ASN A 42 -13.22 -21.26 -23.80
C ASN A 42 -14.68 -20.79 -23.69
N GLN A 43 -15.08 -20.35 -22.50
CA GLN A 43 -16.41 -19.83 -22.19
C GLN A 43 -16.32 -18.36 -21.79
N ILE A 44 -17.07 -17.49 -22.47
CA ILE A 44 -17.17 -16.08 -22.13
C ILE A 44 -18.65 -15.70 -21.96
N THR A 45 -19.00 -15.19 -20.78
CA THR A 45 -20.34 -14.65 -20.51
C THR A 45 -20.24 -13.20 -20.10
N ALA A 46 -21.07 -12.33 -20.69
CA ALA A 46 -21.16 -10.94 -20.30
C ALA A 46 -22.61 -10.47 -20.17
N SER A 47 -22.93 -9.79 -19.07
CA SER A 47 -24.23 -9.19 -18.79
C SER A 47 -24.04 -7.72 -18.41
N GLN A 48 -24.53 -6.82 -19.27
CA GLN A 48 -24.40 -5.38 -19.06
C GLN A 48 -25.78 -4.72 -18.97
N ALA A 49 -26.04 -4.06 -17.84
CA ALA A 49 -27.27 -3.33 -17.55
C ALA A 49 -26.97 -1.90 -17.07
N GLY A 50 -27.90 -0.97 -17.32
CA GLY A 50 -27.69 0.44 -17.02
C GLY A 50 -27.21 1.21 -18.24
N LEU A 51 -26.12 1.98 -18.14
CA LEU A 51 -25.66 2.89 -19.19
C LEU A 51 -24.15 2.83 -19.36
N LEU A 52 -23.68 2.72 -20.61
CA LEU A 52 -22.29 2.99 -20.99
C LEU A 52 -21.23 2.12 -20.30
N ASN A 53 -21.59 0.91 -19.86
CA ASN A 53 -20.62 -0.06 -19.34
C ASN A 53 -19.75 -0.62 -20.48
N GLU A 54 -18.49 -0.91 -20.17
CA GLU A 54 -17.48 -1.38 -21.12
C GLU A 54 -16.73 -2.59 -20.56
N ALA A 55 -16.60 -3.63 -21.38
CA ALA A 55 -15.76 -4.78 -21.09
C ALA A 55 -14.88 -5.08 -22.31
N THR A 56 -13.57 -5.11 -22.11
CA THR A 56 -12.57 -5.32 -23.18
C THR A 56 -11.65 -6.48 -22.83
N LEU A 57 -11.63 -7.47 -23.72
CA LEU A 57 -10.75 -8.64 -23.71
C LEU A 57 -9.91 -8.56 -24.99
N SER A 58 -8.62 -8.24 -24.87
CA SER A 58 -7.79 -7.98 -26.05
C SER A 58 -7.19 -9.24 -26.66
N LEU A 59 -6.64 -10.13 -25.84
CA LEU A 59 -6.09 -11.42 -26.26
C LEU A 59 -6.41 -12.49 -25.22
N ILE A 60 -7.00 -13.59 -25.66
CA ILE A 60 -7.21 -14.81 -24.87
C ILE A 60 -6.61 -15.96 -25.68
N SER A 61 -5.59 -16.63 -25.14
CA SER A 61 -4.90 -17.72 -25.80
C SER A 61 -4.73 -18.93 -24.88
N GLY A 62 -5.41 -20.01 -25.22
CA GLY A 62 -5.37 -21.28 -24.50
C GLY A 62 -6.73 -21.95 -24.49
N ASP A 63 -6.85 -23.03 -23.73
CA ASP A 63 -8.03 -23.89 -23.76
C ASP A 63 -8.81 -23.81 -22.44
N GLU A 64 -10.13 -24.03 -22.48
CA GLU A 64 -10.98 -24.19 -21.29
C GLU A 64 -10.99 -22.99 -20.31
N ASN A 65 -10.62 -21.78 -20.75
CA ASN A 65 -10.71 -20.59 -19.90
C ASN A 65 -12.16 -20.12 -19.76
N THR A 66 -12.54 -19.69 -18.57
CA THR A 66 -13.87 -19.14 -18.25
C THR A 66 -13.76 -17.68 -17.86
N ILE A 67 -14.51 -16.80 -18.54
CA ILE A 67 -14.57 -15.38 -18.22
C ILE A 67 -16.04 -14.98 -18.06
N GLU A 68 -16.41 -14.50 -16.87
CA GLU A 68 -17.72 -13.97 -16.56
C GLU A 68 -17.62 -12.48 -16.18
N VAL A 69 -18.45 -11.65 -16.82
CA VAL A 69 -18.47 -10.21 -16.57
C VAL A 69 -19.92 -9.75 -16.38
N THR A 70 -20.24 -9.28 -15.18
CA THR A 70 -21.51 -8.63 -14.85
C THR A 70 -21.25 -7.17 -14.52
N GLN A 71 -21.96 -6.27 -15.20
CA GLN A 71 -21.84 -4.83 -14.97
C GLN A 71 -23.23 -4.20 -14.90
N ASN A 72 -23.60 -3.71 -13.72
CA ASN A 72 -24.85 -3.03 -13.48
C ASN A 72 -24.59 -1.58 -13.03
N GLY A 73 -25.11 -0.61 -13.79
CA GLY A 73 -25.03 0.81 -13.44
C GLY A 73 -24.45 1.66 -14.54
N LEU A 74 -23.65 2.67 -14.19
CA LEU A 74 -23.16 3.69 -15.13
C LEU A 74 -21.63 3.63 -15.27
N PHE A 75 -21.14 3.48 -16.50
CA PHE A 75 -19.71 3.59 -16.82
C PHE A 75 -18.81 2.63 -16.03
N ASN A 76 -19.29 1.43 -15.71
CA ASN A 76 -18.42 0.39 -15.17
C ASN A 76 -17.52 -0.13 -16.28
N ALA A 77 -16.25 -0.36 -15.97
CA ALA A 77 -15.22 -0.71 -16.92
C ALA A 77 -14.44 -1.94 -16.46
N PHE A 78 -14.26 -2.89 -17.38
CA PHE A 78 -13.35 -4.01 -17.22
C PHE A 78 -12.42 -4.10 -18.42
N THR A 79 -11.13 -4.23 -18.17
CA THR A 79 -10.13 -4.47 -19.22
C THR A 79 -9.19 -5.60 -18.82
N LEU A 80 -9.14 -6.63 -19.67
CA LEU A 80 -8.14 -7.69 -19.66
C LEU A 80 -7.35 -7.63 -20.97
N ASN A 81 -6.07 -7.27 -20.89
CA ASN A 81 -5.24 -7.11 -22.09
C ASN A 81 -4.73 -8.45 -22.63
N GLU A 82 -4.36 -9.36 -21.75
CA GLU A 82 -3.80 -10.64 -22.15
C GLU A 82 -4.14 -11.71 -21.10
N LEU A 83 -4.72 -12.82 -21.57
CA LEU A 83 -4.81 -14.07 -20.84
C LEU A 83 -4.13 -15.15 -21.69
N VAL A 84 -3.09 -15.80 -21.16
CA VAL A 84 -2.38 -16.89 -21.81
C VAL A 84 -2.26 -18.09 -20.88
N GLY A 85 -2.79 -19.23 -21.31
CA GLY A 85 -2.82 -20.47 -20.55
C GLY A 85 -4.22 -21.07 -20.53
N SER A 86 -4.40 -22.17 -19.80
CA SER A 86 -5.60 -23.00 -19.86
C SER A 86 -6.31 -23.08 -18.52
N ALA A 87 -7.62 -23.33 -18.55
CA ALA A 87 -8.45 -23.53 -17.37
C ALA A 87 -8.42 -22.37 -16.36
N ASN A 88 -8.11 -21.15 -16.80
CA ASN A 88 -8.17 -19.97 -15.93
C ASN A 88 -9.61 -19.49 -15.81
N GLU A 89 -9.96 -18.97 -14.63
CA GLU A 89 -11.25 -18.38 -14.31
C GLU A 89 -11.11 -16.89 -14.01
N VAL A 90 -11.93 -16.06 -14.65
CA VAL A 90 -12.00 -14.62 -14.39
C VAL A 90 -13.46 -14.22 -14.20
N VAL A 91 -13.83 -13.81 -12.99
CA VAL A 91 -15.18 -13.39 -12.62
C VAL A 91 -15.14 -11.95 -12.15
N ILE A 92 -15.86 -11.08 -12.85
CA ILE A 92 -15.96 -9.66 -12.53
C ILE A 92 -17.42 -9.29 -12.32
N ASP A 93 -17.79 -8.82 -11.13
CA ASP A 93 -19.09 -8.22 -10.84
C ASP A 93 -18.93 -6.77 -10.39
N GLN A 94 -19.59 -5.86 -11.08
CA GLN A 94 -19.54 -4.42 -10.82
C GLN A 94 -20.96 -3.86 -10.71
N ASP A 95 -21.42 -3.58 -9.49
CA ASP A 95 -22.70 -2.94 -9.19
C ASP A 95 -22.49 -1.51 -8.67
N GLY A 96 -23.02 -0.52 -9.39
CA GLY A 96 -22.84 0.90 -9.09
C GLY A 96 -22.23 1.67 -10.25
N ASN A 97 -21.52 2.76 -9.98
CA ASN A 97 -21.07 3.67 -11.04
C ASN A 97 -19.55 3.85 -11.03
N PHE A 98 -18.97 3.91 -12.23
CA PHE A 98 -17.54 4.19 -12.45
C PHE A 98 -16.59 3.18 -11.78
N ASN A 99 -17.07 1.96 -11.50
CA ASN A 99 -16.22 0.88 -11.00
C ASN A 99 -15.29 0.41 -12.12
N ALA A 100 -14.04 0.13 -11.79
CA ALA A 100 -13.02 -0.20 -12.77
C ALA A 100 -12.14 -1.38 -12.34
N VAL A 101 -11.97 -2.34 -13.24
CA VAL A 101 -10.98 -3.41 -13.11
C VAL A 101 -10.05 -3.39 -14.32
N THR A 102 -8.74 -3.41 -14.07
CA THR A 102 -7.72 -3.52 -15.12
C THR A 102 -6.73 -4.62 -14.79
N ALA A 103 -6.68 -5.66 -15.62
CA ALA A 103 -5.66 -6.70 -15.58
C ALA A 103 -4.82 -6.65 -16.87
N LEU A 104 -3.53 -6.31 -16.74
CA LEU A 104 -2.66 -6.15 -17.91
C LEU A 104 -2.16 -7.48 -18.48
N SER A 105 -1.96 -8.50 -17.64
CA SER A 105 -1.45 -9.80 -18.08
C SER A 105 -1.79 -10.87 -17.05
N MET A 106 -2.43 -11.95 -17.49
CA MET A 106 -2.59 -13.19 -16.75
C MET A 106 -1.96 -14.33 -17.54
N ARG A 107 -0.98 -15.02 -16.95
CA ARG A 107 -0.19 -16.05 -17.62
C ARG A 107 0.03 -17.26 -16.72
N GLY A 108 -0.50 -18.39 -17.11
CA GLY A 108 -0.44 -19.61 -16.31
C GLY A 108 -1.68 -20.46 -16.53
N ASP A 109 -1.70 -21.62 -15.91
CA ASP A 109 -2.85 -22.53 -15.97
C ASP A 109 -3.57 -22.54 -14.61
N ASP A 110 -4.86 -22.89 -14.63
CA ASP A 110 -5.67 -23.16 -13.43
C ASP A 110 -5.71 -22.00 -12.40
N SER A 111 -5.53 -20.74 -12.84
CA SER A 111 -5.59 -19.57 -11.94
C SER A 111 -6.97 -18.91 -11.94
N SER A 112 -7.37 -18.36 -10.79
CA SER A 112 -8.66 -17.69 -10.55
C SER A 112 -8.49 -16.21 -10.22
N LEU A 113 -9.33 -15.37 -10.81
CA LEU A 113 -9.46 -13.95 -10.52
C LEU A 113 -10.93 -13.60 -10.29
N GLU A 114 -11.33 -13.40 -9.04
CA GLU A 114 -12.68 -12.98 -8.66
C GLU A 114 -12.66 -11.56 -8.08
N ILE A 115 -13.43 -10.66 -8.67
CA ILE A 115 -13.54 -9.27 -8.21
C ILE A 115 -15.00 -8.84 -8.16
N GLU A 116 -15.47 -8.50 -6.97
CA GLU A 116 -16.78 -7.90 -6.71
C GLU A 116 -16.61 -6.44 -6.27
N GLN A 117 -17.30 -5.52 -6.94
CA GLN A 117 -17.28 -4.09 -6.65
C GLN A 117 -18.71 -3.57 -6.50
N ALA A 118 -19.12 -3.26 -5.28
CA ALA A 118 -20.42 -2.67 -4.95
C ALA A 118 -20.26 -1.24 -4.43
N GLY A 119 -20.83 -0.26 -5.14
CA GLY A 119 -20.70 1.17 -4.82
C GLY A 119 -20.11 1.98 -5.98
N ASP A 120 -19.57 3.17 -5.70
CA ASP A 120 -19.10 4.08 -6.73
C ASP A 120 -17.57 4.24 -6.74
N SER A 121 -16.98 4.23 -7.94
CA SER A 121 -15.56 4.52 -8.20
C SER A 121 -14.57 3.58 -7.51
N ASN A 122 -14.96 2.33 -7.26
CA ASN A 122 -14.05 1.30 -6.78
C ASN A 122 -13.10 0.87 -7.89
N THR A 123 -11.83 0.61 -7.55
CA THR A 123 -10.81 0.25 -8.53
C THR A 123 -9.98 -0.96 -8.08
N ALA A 124 -9.68 -1.85 -9.04
CA ALA A 124 -8.72 -2.93 -8.87
C ALA A 124 -7.77 -2.96 -10.09
N SER A 125 -6.46 -2.95 -9.85
CA SER A 125 -5.45 -2.90 -10.91
C SER A 125 -4.35 -3.93 -10.70
N PHE A 126 -4.02 -4.65 -11.77
CA PHE A 126 -3.00 -5.71 -11.79
C PHE A 126 -2.05 -5.51 -12.95
N ALA A 127 -0.76 -5.44 -12.66
CA ALA A 127 0.26 -5.40 -13.71
C ALA A 127 0.52 -6.80 -14.29
N ALA A 128 0.61 -7.83 -13.45
CA ALA A 128 0.81 -9.21 -13.91
C ALA A 128 0.39 -10.23 -12.84
N VAL A 129 -0.31 -11.28 -13.27
CA VAL A 129 -0.52 -12.53 -12.53
C VAL A 129 0.16 -13.64 -13.32
N GLU A 130 1.28 -14.17 -12.82
CA GLU A 130 2.12 -15.14 -13.52
C GLU A 130 2.29 -16.44 -12.72
N GLY A 131 2.24 -17.58 -13.41
CA GLY A 131 2.35 -18.91 -12.83
C GLY A 131 0.98 -19.55 -12.58
N ASN A 132 0.97 -20.76 -12.03
CA ASN A 132 -0.20 -21.63 -12.04
C ASN A 132 -0.92 -21.65 -10.69
N ASP A 133 -2.19 -22.06 -10.69
CA ASP A 133 -2.95 -22.34 -9.47
C ASP A 133 -3.03 -21.13 -8.52
N ASN A 134 -2.94 -19.91 -9.05
CA ASN A 134 -3.01 -18.69 -8.24
C ASN A 134 -4.47 -18.27 -8.06
N ASP A 135 -4.86 -17.91 -6.84
CA ASP A 135 -6.23 -17.50 -6.49
C ASP A 135 -6.24 -16.07 -5.96
N LEU A 136 -7.05 -15.21 -6.57
CA LEU A 136 -7.20 -13.83 -6.15
C LEU A 136 -8.68 -13.48 -6.02
N ALA A 137 -9.09 -13.10 -4.82
CA ALA A 137 -10.46 -12.70 -4.51
C ALA A 137 -10.49 -11.29 -3.87
N ILE A 138 -11.12 -10.33 -4.55
CA ILE A 138 -11.23 -8.94 -4.09
C ILE A 138 -12.70 -8.53 -3.98
N ASP A 139 -13.15 -8.18 -2.78
CA ASP A 139 -14.48 -7.65 -2.49
C ASP A 139 -14.37 -6.20 -2.00
N GLN A 140 -15.00 -5.28 -2.73
CA GLN A 140 -15.01 -3.85 -2.44
C GLN A 140 -16.45 -3.34 -2.29
N GLU A 141 -16.89 -3.14 -1.05
CA GLU A 141 -18.21 -2.56 -0.72
C GLU A 141 -18.04 -1.13 -0.17
N GLY A 142 -18.62 -0.15 -0.86
CA GLY A 142 -18.52 1.27 -0.52
C GLY A 142 -17.95 2.10 -1.68
N ASP A 143 -17.50 3.32 -1.39
CA ASP A 143 -17.06 4.24 -2.45
C ASP A 143 -15.53 4.45 -2.45
N SER A 144 -14.94 4.49 -3.64
CA SER A 144 -13.52 4.85 -3.86
C SER A 144 -12.51 3.92 -3.16
N ASN A 145 -12.86 2.64 -2.97
CA ASN A 145 -11.91 1.63 -2.53
C ASN A 145 -10.95 1.27 -3.67
N THR A 146 -9.70 1.01 -3.31
CA THR A 146 -8.64 0.72 -4.28
C THR A 146 -7.84 -0.50 -3.87
N PHE A 147 -7.65 -1.41 -4.83
CA PHE A 147 -6.69 -2.50 -4.76
C PHE A 147 -5.65 -2.34 -5.88
N THR A 148 -4.37 -2.54 -5.57
CA THR A 148 -3.28 -2.57 -6.55
C THR A 148 -2.31 -3.72 -6.30
N SER A 149 -1.93 -4.42 -7.37
CA SER A 149 -0.80 -5.36 -7.36
C SER A 149 0.08 -5.10 -8.58
N GLU A 150 1.37 -4.87 -8.33
CA GLU A 150 2.37 -4.66 -9.40
C GLU A 150 3.10 -5.96 -9.74
N LEU A 151 3.13 -6.92 -8.80
CA LEU A 151 3.76 -8.21 -8.99
C LEU A 151 2.98 -9.31 -8.26
N PHE A 152 2.40 -10.23 -9.02
CA PHE A 152 1.84 -11.47 -8.50
C PHE A 152 2.42 -12.62 -9.33
N ALA A 153 3.42 -13.33 -8.80
CA ALA A 153 4.17 -14.31 -9.57
C ALA A 153 4.55 -15.57 -8.77
N GLY A 154 4.43 -16.72 -9.43
CA GLY A 154 4.74 -18.04 -8.89
C GLY A 154 3.48 -18.91 -8.83
N ASN A 155 3.44 -19.92 -7.96
CA ASN A 155 2.36 -20.92 -8.01
C ASN A 155 1.61 -21.04 -6.69
N ASP A 156 0.34 -21.46 -6.73
CA ASP A 156 -0.44 -21.78 -5.53
C ASP A 156 -0.54 -20.60 -4.54
N ASN A 157 -0.40 -19.35 -5.00
CA ASN A 157 -0.52 -18.20 -4.10
C ASN A 157 -1.98 -17.76 -4.02
N GLN A 158 -2.42 -17.40 -2.81
CA GLN A 158 -3.75 -16.91 -2.54
C GLN A 158 -3.69 -15.48 -1.98
N VAL A 159 -4.53 -14.59 -2.52
CA VAL A 159 -4.72 -13.26 -1.95
C VAL A 159 -6.22 -12.98 -1.84
N SER A 160 -6.66 -12.63 -0.63
CA SER A 160 -8.05 -12.30 -0.33
C SER A 160 -8.13 -10.91 0.27
N VAL A 161 -8.97 -10.04 -0.30
CA VAL A 161 -9.13 -8.67 0.17
C VAL A 161 -10.60 -8.33 0.30
N ALA A 162 -11.00 -7.84 1.48
CA ALA A 162 -12.33 -7.30 1.74
C ALA A 162 -12.22 -5.85 2.23
N GLN A 163 -12.71 -4.89 1.45
CA GLN A 163 -12.73 -3.47 1.77
C GLN A 163 -14.18 -3.00 1.94
N GLN A 164 -14.56 -2.66 3.17
CA GLN A 164 -15.88 -2.16 3.53
C GLN A 164 -15.84 -0.67 3.89
N GLN A 165 -16.84 0.08 3.44
CA GLN A 165 -16.95 1.54 3.52
C GLN A 165 -15.97 2.23 2.56
N ASP A 166 -15.57 3.47 2.83
CA ASP A 166 -15.06 4.35 1.78
C ASP A 166 -13.56 4.63 1.85
N ASN A 167 -12.94 4.84 0.69
CA ASN A 167 -11.55 5.31 0.51
C ASN A 167 -10.49 4.39 1.13
N ASN A 168 -10.75 3.09 1.22
CA ASN A 168 -9.75 2.14 1.69
C ASN A 168 -8.78 1.77 0.57
N GLN A 169 -7.52 1.47 0.93
CA GLN A 169 -6.45 1.17 -0.01
C GLN A 169 -5.71 -0.09 0.41
N VAL A 170 -5.52 -1.03 -0.53
CA VAL A 170 -4.71 -2.22 -0.36
C VAL A 170 -3.72 -2.35 -1.51
N GLY A 171 -2.45 -2.55 -1.17
CA GLY A 171 -1.42 -3.02 -2.07
C GLY A 171 -1.00 -4.44 -1.68
N ALA A 172 -0.90 -5.36 -2.65
CA ALA A 172 -0.38 -6.70 -2.40
C ALA A 172 0.57 -7.16 -3.51
N ASP A 173 1.81 -7.49 -3.15
CA ASP A 173 2.80 -8.06 -4.07
C ASP A 173 3.29 -9.42 -3.56
N VAL A 174 3.27 -10.43 -4.44
CA VAL A 174 3.58 -11.82 -4.09
C VAL A 174 4.56 -12.39 -5.10
N LEU A 175 5.65 -12.98 -4.60
CA LEU A 175 6.60 -13.74 -5.40
C LEU A 175 6.98 -15.05 -4.72
N GLY A 176 6.62 -16.19 -5.33
CA GLY A 176 7.01 -17.51 -4.84
C GLY A 176 5.84 -18.48 -4.82
N ALA A 177 5.75 -19.37 -3.82
CA ALA A 177 4.74 -20.43 -3.86
C ALA A 177 4.00 -20.62 -2.53
N ASN A 178 2.72 -20.99 -2.60
CA ASN A 178 1.88 -21.24 -1.42
C ASN A 178 1.82 -20.07 -0.42
N ASN A 179 1.92 -18.82 -0.88
CA ASN A 179 1.75 -17.69 0.02
C ASN A 179 0.27 -17.31 0.12
N GLU A 180 -0.21 -17.07 1.33
CA GLU A 180 -1.58 -16.63 1.62
C GLU A 180 -1.54 -15.20 2.20
N LEU A 181 -2.21 -14.24 1.55
CA LEU A 181 -2.29 -12.87 2.04
C LEU A 181 -3.75 -12.45 2.16
N THR A 182 -4.18 -12.14 3.38
CA THR A 182 -5.55 -11.73 3.69
C THR A 182 -5.57 -10.30 4.22
N VAL A 183 -6.44 -9.46 3.65
CA VAL A 183 -6.70 -8.10 4.15
C VAL A 183 -8.18 -7.89 4.38
N MET A 184 -8.54 -7.38 5.56
CA MET A 184 -9.89 -6.92 5.87
C MET A 184 -9.85 -5.49 6.40
N GLN A 185 -10.47 -4.57 5.69
CA GLN A 185 -10.61 -3.18 6.10
C GLN A 185 -12.10 -2.87 6.33
N ASN A 186 -12.46 -2.46 7.54
CA ASN A 186 -13.81 -2.02 7.88
C ASN A 186 -13.77 -0.65 8.55
N GLY A 187 -14.03 0.38 7.76
CA GLY A 187 -13.88 1.78 8.16
C GLY A 187 -13.44 2.62 6.98
N SER A 188 -13.07 3.87 7.21
CA SER A 188 -12.67 4.77 6.12
C SER A 188 -11.18 5.11 6.14
N MET A 189 -10.60 5.28 4.94
CA MET A 189 -9.21 5.73 4.76
C MET A 189 -8.17 4.79 5.39
N ASN A 190 -8.46 3.50 5.51
CA ASN A 190 -7.45 2.54 5.94
C ASN A 190 -6.51 2.20 4.78
N GLU A 191 -5.24 1.92 5.11
CA GLU A 191 -4.19 1.60 4.15
C GLU A 191 -3.46 0.33 4.61
N THR A 192 -3.31 -0.64 3.72
CA THR A 192 -2.48 -1.84 3.95
C THR A 192 -1.60 -2.08 2.74
N TYR A 193 -0.31 -2.36 2.97
CA TYR A 193 0.58 -2.97 2.00
C TYR A 193 1.06 -4.32 2.53
N LEU A 194 0.92 -5.38 1.72
CA LEU A 194 1.49 -6.69 1.98
C LEU A 194 2.46 -7.07 0.84
N GLY A 195 3.69 -7.43 1.18
CA GLY A 195 4.71 -7.85 0.22
C GLY A 195 5.40 -9.13 0.68
N THR A 196 5.46 -10.15 -0.16
CA THR A 196 6.18 -11.39 0.19
C THR A 196 7.02 -11.94 -0.96
N ILE A 197 8.21 -12.43 -0.61
CA ILE A 197 9.10 -13.20 -1.46
C ILE A 197 9.53 -14.45 -0.68
N GLY A 198 9.13 -15.62 -1.17
CA GLY A 198 9.40 -16.91 -0.53
C GLY A 198 8.24 -17.88 -0.66
N ALA A 199 8.19 -18.89 0.19
CA ALA A 199 7.14 -19.90 0.17
C ALA A 199 6.43 -20.10 1.51
N ASP A 200 5.18 -20.56 1.45
CA ASP A 200 4.40 -20.96 2.63
C ASP A 200 4.24 -19.83 3.68
N ASN A 201 4.19 -18.56 3.27
CA ASN A 201 3.96 -17.44 4.19
C ASN A 201 2.47 -17.08 4.28
N GLU A 202 1.98 -16.80 5.48
CA GLU A 202 0.59 -16.43 5.78
C GLU A 202 0.57 -15.03 6.42
N PHE A 203 0.09 -14.01 5.70
CA PHE A 203 0.00 -12.63 6.20
C PHE A 203 -1.45 -12.18 6.28
N SER A 204 -1.86 -11.70 7.44
CA SER A 204 -3.21 -11.21 7.72
C SER A 204 -3.14 -9.77 8.25
N SER A 205 -3.91 -8.87 7.65
CA SER A 205 -4.09 -7.50 8.14
C SER A 205 -5.57 -7.16 8.28
N ILE A 206 -6.02 -6.95 9.52
CA ILE A 206 -7.39 -6.59 9.85
C ILE A 206 -7.39 -5.18 10.44
N GLN A 207 -8.08 -4.24 9.78
CA GLN A 207 -8.18 -2.85 10.20
C GLN A 207 -9.64 -2.46 10.41
N ILE A 208 -10.02 -2.14 11.65
CA ILE A 208 -11.37 -1.74 12.05
C ILE A 208 -11.32 -0.31 12.59
N GLY A 209 -12.08 0.62 12.00
CA GLY A 209 -12.02 2.05 12.32
C GLY A 209 -11.31 2.84 11.22
N ASN A 210 -10.85 4.06 11.49
CA ASN A 210 -10.45 4.97 10.41
C ASN A 210 -8.96 5.29 10.40
N GLN A 211 -8.41 5.52 9.20
CA GLN A 211 -7.04 6.02 9.02
C GLN A 211 -5.97 5.09 9.62
N ASN A 212 -6.24 3.79 9.77
CA ASN A 212 -5.22 2.83 10.18
C ASN A 212 -4.31 2.51 8.99
N SER A 213 -3.02 2.28 9.27
CA SER A 213 -1.98 2.03 8.28
C SER A 213 -1.16 0.80 8.66
N ALA A 214 -0.97 -0.10 7.71
CA ALA A 214 -0.19 -1.31 7.87
C ALA A 214 0.77 -1.47 6.68
N HIS A 215 2.02 -1.84 6.96
CA HIS A 215 3.00 -2.22 5.95
C HIS A 215 3.71 -3.47 6.43
N ILE A 216 3.47 -4.60 5.76
CA ILE A 216 4.07 -5.90 6.07
C ILE A 216 4.85 -6.34 4.84
N ALA A 217 6.17 -6.49 4.96
CA ALA A 217 7.03 -6.85 3.85
C ALA A 217 8.07 -7.90 4.27
N ASN A 218 8.06 -9.06 3.62
CA ASN A 218 9.06 -10.11 3.80
C ASN A 218 9.78 -10.38 2.49
N PHE A 219 11.08 -10.08 2.42
CA PHE A 219 11.81 -10.15 1.15
C PHE A 219 12.55 -11.46 0.91
N ASN A 220 12.64 -12.37 1.89
CA ASN A 220 13.30 -13.67 1.73
C ASN A 220 13.04 -14.54 2.96
N GLY A 221 11.88 -15.17 3.01
CA GLY A 221 11.45 -16.00 4.15
C GLY A 221 10.44 -17.05 3.75
N ASP A 222 10.56 -18.24 4.36
CA ASP A 222 9.59 -19.33 4.21
C ASP A 222 8.85 -19.59 5.53
N GLY A 223 7.56 -19.93 5.48
CA GLY A 223 6.83 -20.39 6.65
C GLY A 223 6.50 -19.30 7.69
N ASN A 224 6.50 -18.02 7.31
CA ASN A 224 6.23 -16.94 8.26
C ASN A 224 4.73 -16.68 8.38
N ASP A 225 4.27 -16.51 9.63
CA ASP A 225 2.90 -16.19 9.99
C ASP A 225 2.89 -14.77 10.59
N VAL A 226 2.15 -13.85 9.98
CA VAL A 226 2.06 -12.46 10.42
C VAL A 226 0.61 -12.03 10.52
N ASP A 227 0.12 -11.95 11.75
CA ASP A 227 -1.21 -11.49 12.10
C ASP A 227 -1.16 -10.05 12.64
N LEU A 228 -1.75 -9.11 11.92
CA LEU A 228 -1.94 -7.73 12.38
C LEU A 228 -3.43 -7.40 12.52
N THR A 229 -3.84 -6.99 13.72
CA THR A 229 -5.16 -6.42 13.98
C THR A 229 -5.04 -4.99 14.51
N GLN A 230 -5.65 -4.02 13.84
CA GLN A 230 -5.73 -2.62 14.27
C GLN A 230 -7.20 -2.24 14.47
N ALA A 231 -7.61 -1.93 15.70
CA ALA A 231 -8.97 -1.50 16.00
C ALA A 231 -9.00 -0.11 16.65
N GLY A 232 -9.54 0.87 15.95
CA GLY A 232 -9.65 2.27 16.37
C GLY A 232 -9.18 3.20 15.25
N ASP A 233 -8.61 4.35 15.60
CA ASP A 233 -8.29 5.39 14.62
C ASP A 233 -6.80 5.75 14.59
N MET A 234 -6.22 5.89 13.40
CA MET A 234 -4.83 6.35 13.19
C MET A 234 -3.75 5.43 13.78
N ASN A 235 -3.95 4.11 13.83
CA ASN A 235 -2.89 3.18 14.22
C ASN A 235 -1.94 2.89 13.04
N THR A 236 -0.65 2.73 13.31
CA THR A 236 0.38 2.43 12.31
C THR A 236 1.18 1.20 12.71
N ALA A 237 1.39 0.28 11.77
CA ALA A 237 2.27 -0.87 11.93
C ALA A 237 3.19 -1.03 10.70
N LEU A 238 4.47 -1.27 10.95
CA LEU A 238 5.49 -1.60 9.97
C LEU A 238 6.18 -2.90 10.43
N ILE A 239 6.05 -3.96 9.63
CA ILE A 239 6.71 -5.24 9.87
C ILE A 239 7.54 -5.52 8.63
N GLN A 240 8.86 -5.58 8.78
CA GLN A 240 9.76 -5.78 7.66
C GLN A 240 10.77 -6.87 7.99
N SER A 241 11.04 -7.73 7.02
CA SER A 241 12.04 -8.79 7.16
C SER A 241 12.97 -8.87 5.96
N SER A 242 14.23 -9.26 6.23
CA SER A 242 15.29 -9.43 5.22
C SER A 242 15.53 -8.14 4.42
N TYR A 243 15.54 -7.00 5.13
CA TYR A 243 15.86 -5.68 4.59
C TYR A 243 16.91 -4.96 5.45
N PRO A 244 17.89 -4.26 4.84
CA PRO A 244 18.10 -4.06 3.40
C PRO A 244 18.81 -5.22 2.70
N ASP A 245 19.22 -6.26 3.41
CA ASP A 245 19.92 -7.42 2.85
C ASP A 245 18.94 -8.57 2.59
N THR A 246 18.40 -8.60 1.38
CA THR A 246 17.46 -9.65 0.93
C THR A 246 18.11 -11.02 0.74
N SER A 247 19.41 -11.19 1.08
CA SER A 247 20.06 -12.50 1.08
C SER A 247 19.95 -13.23 2.42
N LEU A 248 19.57 -12.52 3.47
CA LEU A 248 19.34 -13.09 4.80
C LEU A 248 18.03 -13.87 4.81
N THR A 249 18.01 -14.96 5.57
CA THR A 249 16.82 -15.80 5.73
C THR A 249 16.05 -15.37 6.97
N SER A 250 14.73 -15.34 6.82
CA SER A 250 13.83 -15.10 7.94
C SER A 250 12.63 -16.03 7.82
N ASN A 251 12.83 -17.25 8.29
CA ASN A 251 11.88 -18.35 8.17
C ASN A 251 11.18 -18.65 9.50
N ASP A 252 9.98 -19.20 9.41
CA ASP A 252 9.22 -19.71 10.54
C ASP A 252 9.01 -18.67 11.66
N ASN A 253 8.89 -17.38 11.32
CA ASN A 253 8.59 -16.35 12.32
C ASN A 253 7.08 -16.20 12.47
N ASP A 254 6.62 -16.13 13.72
CA ASP A 254 5.23 -16.00 14.13
C ASP A 254 5.07 -14.64 14.81
N ILE A 255 4.31 -13.74 14.20
CA ILE A 255 4.20 -12.34 14.60
C ILE A 255 2.73 -11.97 14.74
N ASN A 256 2.27 -11.78 15.97
CA ASN A 256 0.95 -11.28 16.27
C ASN A 256 1.01 -9.86 16.83
N ILE A 257 0.33 -8.91 16.19
CA ILE A 257 0.22 -7.53 16.66
C ILE A 257 -1.25 -7.13 16.75
N ASN A 258 -1.67 -6.72 17.94
CA ASN A 258 -3.00 -6.18 18.19
C ASN A 258 -2.93 -4.74 18.71
N GLN A 259 -3.34 -3.76 17.91
CA GLN A 259 -3.36 -2.33 18.25
C GLN A 259 -4.78 -1.83 18.46
N LEU A 260 -5.16 -1.55 19.70
CA LEU A 260 -6.49 -1.04 20.07
C LEU A 260 -6.46 0.48 20.36
N GLY A 261 -7.55 1.19 20.10
CA GLY A 261 -7.64 2.63 20.38
C GLY A 261 -6.97 3.47 19.30
N SER A 262 -6.37 4.60 19.67
CA SER A 262 -5.90 5.59 18.68
C SER A 262 -4.39 5.82 18.71
N THR A 263 -3.80 6.13 17.55
CA THR A 263 -2.40 6.59 17.42
C THR A 263 -1.31 5.64 17.93
N ASN A 264 -1.53 4.32 17.92
CA ASN A 264 -0.46 3.36 18.21
C ASN A 264 0.55 3.28 17.06
N GLU A 265 1.81 3.00 17.38
CA GLU A 265 2.88 2.80 16.40
C GLU A 265 3.68 1.53 16.75
N ALA A 266 3.87 0.64 15.78
CA ALA A 266 4.74 -0.51 15.92
C ALA A 266 5.62 -0.66 14.68
N THR A 267 6.92 -0.75 14.87
CA THR A 267 7.91 -1.08 13.85
C THR A 267 8.69 -2.30 14.32
N ILE A 268 8.73 -3.32 13.47
CA ILE A 268 9.56 -4.52 13.68
C ILE A 268 10.39 -4.74 12.43
N THR A 269 11.70 -4.85 12.60
CA THR A 269 12.62 -5.27 11.54
C THR A 269 13.28 -6.59 11.92
N PHE A 270 13.18 -7.59 11.06
CA PHE A 270 13.90 -8.85 11.17
C PHE A 270 15.04 -8.92 10.16
N ALA A 271 16.05 -9.70 10.51
CA ALA A 271 17.10 -10.12 9.60
C ALA A 271 17.70 -8.95 8.79
N SER A 272 18.11 -7.87 9.47
CA SER A 272 18.75 -6.73 8.82
C SER A 272 20.26 -6.92 8.69
N VAL A 273 20.87 -7.76 9.55
CA VAL A 273 22.31 -8.03 9.57
C VAL A 273 22.64 -9.53 9.59
N ILE A 274 21.79 -10.36 10.21
CA ILE A 274 21.98 -11.80 10.41
C ILE A 274 20.64 -12.51 10.23
N ASP A 275 20.66 -13.78 9.81
CA ASP A 275 19.44 -14.60 9.70
C ASP A 275 18.59 -14.57 10.98
N SER A 276 17.27 -14.50 10.83
CA SER A 276 16.32 -14.33 11.93
C SER A 276 15.14 -15.30 11.77
N ASN A 277 15.28 -16.49 12.37
CA ASN A 277 14.36 -17.61 12.15
C ASN A 277 13.69 -18.07 13.45
N ASN A 278 12.51 -18.69 13.33
CA ASN A 278 11.81 -19.32 14.46
C ASN A 278 11.54 -18.35 15.62
N ASN A 279 11.30 -17.07 15.33
CA ASN A 279 11.01 -16.08 16.36
C ASN A 279 9.50 -15.93 16.54
N THR A 280 9.05 -15.86 17.79
CA THR A 280 7.66 -15.56 18.15
C THR A 280 7.58 -14.16 18.74
N VAL A 281 6.61 -13.37 18.27
CA VAL A 281 6.38 -12.00 18.72
C VAL A 281 4.90 -11.78 18.96
N ASP A 282 4.53 -11.52 20.21
CA ASP A 282 3.16 -11.18 20.58
C ASP A 282 3.10 -9.75 21.15
N PHE A 283 2.48 -8.84 20.40
CA PHE A 283 2.26 -7.45 20.79
C PHE A 283 0.80 -7.14 21.03
N VAL A 284 0.50 -6.54 22.19
CA VAL A 284 -0.82 -5.96 22.47
C VAL A 284 -0.66 -4.50 22.86
N GLN A 285 -1.23 -3.57 22.10
CA GLN A 285 -1.18 -2.13 22.34
C GLN A 285 -2.60 -1.55 22.57
N SER A 286 -2.77 -0.58 23.47
CA SER A 286 -4.00 0.23 23.58
C SER A 286 -3.68 1.70 23.85
N GLY A 287 -4.11 2.63 23.01
CA GLY A 287 -3.28 3.77 22.59
C GLY A 287 -3.36 5.14 23.28
N ASP A 288 -3.14 6.16 22.44
CA ASP A 288 -2.56 7.51 22.65
C ASP A 288 -1.01 7.55 22.83
N LEU A 289 -0.38 6.72 22.00
CA LEU A 289 1.03 6.70 21.52
C LEU A 289 1.99 5.74 22.23
N ASN A 290 1.63 4.46 22.27
CA ASN A 290 2.55 3.41 22.67
C ASN A 290 3.34 2.91 21.43
N ALA A 291 4.62 3.29 21.33
CA ALA A 291 5.46 3.21 20.13
C ALA A 291 6.57 2.14 20.23
N ILE A 292 6.54 1.06 19.46
CA ILE A 292 7.58 0.02 19.45
C ILE A 292 8.47 0.18 18.20
N ASP A 293 9.79 0.13 18.37
CA ASP A 293 10.81 0.01 17.32
C ASP A 293 11.77 -1.12 17.74
N LEU A 294 11.49 -2.31 17.22
CA LEU A 294 12.19 -3.56 17.52
C LEU A 294 13.01 -4.00 16.30
N VAL A 295 14.27 -4.33 16.52
CA VAL A 295 15.11 -5.03 15.54
C VAL A 295 15.46 -6.41 16.12
N MET A 296 15.14 -7.47 15.39
CA MET A 296 15.42 -8.84 15.78
C MET A 296 16.42 -9.53 14.86
N GLU A 297 17.53 -9.92 15.47
CA GLU A 297 18.67 -10.56 14.82
C GLU A 297 18.98 -11.89 15.50
N GLY A 298 18.98 -12.97 14.74
CA GLY A 298 19.17 -14.32 15.29
C GLY A 298 17.86 -15.03 15.60
N SER A 299 17.97 -16.24 16.16
CA SER A 299 16.88 -17.24 16.06
C SER A 299 16.32 -17.69 17.40
N ASN A 300 15.08 -18.17 17.39
CA ASN A 300 14.38 -18.72 18.57
C ASN A 300 14.12 -17.68 19.66
N HIS A 301 13.91 -16.42 19.29
CA HIS A 301 13.43 -15.40 20.21
C HIS A 301 11.94 -15.58 20.50
N SER A 302 11.54 -15.26 21.72
CA SER A 302 10.14 -15.16 22.12
C SER A 302 9.99 -13.82 22.81
N ILE A 303 9.17 -12.96 22.24
CA ILE A 303 8.98 -11.58 22.69
C ILE A 303 7.51 -11.35 22.92
N ASP A 304 7.14 -11.15 24.17
CA ASP A 304 5.78 -10.80 24.57
C ASP A 304 5.78 -9.36 25.11
N ILE A 305 5.06 -8.45 24.46
CA ILE A 305 4.92 -7.05 24.87
C ILE A 305 3.45 -6.67 24.99
N ALA A 306 3.03 -6.13 26.13
CA ALA A 306 1.71 -5.52 26.31
C ALA A 306 1.83 -4.06 26.76
N GLN A 307 1.15 -3.11 26.09
CA GLN A 307 1.16 -1.68 26.41
C GLN A 307 -0.23 -1.05 26.32
N GLN A 308 -0.77 -0.48 27.39
CA GLN A 308 -1.99 0.36 27.39
C GLN A 308 -1.68 1.74 28.02
N GLY A 309 -2.51 2.77 27.95
CA GLY A 309 -2.40 3.88 26.99
C GLY A 309 -1.74 5.17 27.52
N ASP A 310 -1.54 6.12 26.61
CA ASP A 310 -0.67 7.30 26.64
C ASP A 310 0.87 7.03 26.75
N MET A 311 1.61 7.27 25.65
CA MET A 311 3.09 7.38 25.54
C MET A 311 4.01 6.20 25.97
N ASN A 312 3.68 4.93 25.76
CA ASN A 312 4.58 3.81 26.07
C ASN A 312 5.48 3.37 24.91
N MET A 313 6.76 3.73 24.97
CA MET A 313 7.75 3.48 23.91
C MET A 313 8.62 2.23 24.17
N VAL A 314 9.00 1.49 23.14
CA VAL A 314 10.07 0.49 23.14
C VAL A 314 11.05 0.88 22.04
N ALA A 315 12.20 1.44 22.42
CA ALA A 315 13.30 1.79 21.52
C ALA A 315 14.65 1.71 22.27
N GLY A 316 15.75 1.65 21.53
CA GLY A 316 17.12 1.61 22.03
C GLY A 316 17.58 2.91 22.71
N ILE A 317 18.66 2.79 23.50
CA ILE A 317 19.08 3.77 24.54
C ILE A 317 19.55 5.13 23.96
N ASP A 318 19.74 5.26 22.65
CA ASP A 318 20.18 6.49 21.96
C ASP A 318 19.22 6.96 20.85
N GLY A 319 17.96 6.50 20.87
CA GLY A 319 16.96 6.84 19.85
C GLY A 319 17.05 6.03 18.55
N GLY A 320 17.80 4.93 18.56
CA GLY A 320 17.72 3.86 17.54
C GLY A 320 16.84 2.71 18.04
N ALA A 321 16.65 1.68 17.21
CA ALA A 321 15.81 0.53 17.55
C ALA A 321 16.27 -0.25 18.80
N PHE A 322 15.32 -0.89 19.48
CA PHE A 322 15.63 -1.88 20.50
C PHE A 322 16.07 -3.17 19.81
N VAL A 323 17.35 -3.51 19.90
CA VAL A 323 17.91 -4.69 19.23
C VAL A 323 17.88 -5.90 20.16
N VAL A 324 17.17 -6.96 19.76
CA VAL A 324 17.26 -8.29 20.36
C VAL A 324 18.14 -9.13 19.44
N GLY A 325 19.35 -9.43 19.92
CA GLY A 325 20.37 -10.13 19.15
C GLY A 325 20.85 -11.41 19.86
N GLY A 326 20.95 -12.51 19.14
CA GLY A 326 21.53 -13.77 19.64
C GLY A 326 20.61 -14.96 19.37
N ASP A 327 20.59 -15.95 20.26
CA ASP A 327 19.66 -17.09 20.15
C ASP A 327 18.94 -17.32 21.48
N ASN A 328 17.69 -17.79 21.43
CA ASN A 328 16.91 -18.23 22.61
C ASN A 328 16.71 -17.14 23.67
N ILE A 329 16.43 -15.91 23.24
CA ILE A 329 16.06 -14.83 24.16
C ILE A 329 14.56 -14.87 24.37
N ASN A 330 14.14 -15.08 25.61
CA ASN A 330 12.77 -14.81 26.04
C ASN A 330 12.71 -13.43 26.71
N PHE A 331 11.89 -12.53 26.18
CA PHE A 331 11.65 -11.20 26.71
C PHE A 331 10.15 -11.01 26.94
N GLU A 332 9.76 -10.85 28.19
CA GLU A 332 8.38 -10.54 28.57
C GLU A 332 8.34 -9.14 29.20
N ARG A 333 7.47 -8.26 28.71
CA ARG A 333 7.17 -6.95 29.32
C ARG A 333 5.66 -6.75 29.42
N ASN A 334 5.21 -6.39 30.62
CA ASN A 334 3.81 -6.08 30.90
C ASN A 334 3.74 -4.73 31.63
N ASP A 335 3.23 -3.70 30.96
CA ASP A 335 3.11 -2.35 31.52
C ASP A 335 1.67 -2.07 31.99
N ASP A 336 1.46 -2.09 33.31
CA ASP A 336 0.21 -1.71 34.00
C ASP A 336 0.40 -0.50 34.95
N ASP A 337 1.57 0.16 34.93
CA ASP A 337 2.07 0.93 36.08
C ASP A 337 2.00 2.48 35.94
N PHE A 338 0.80 3.02 35.73
CA PHE A 338 0.49 4.41 36.13
C PHE A 338 -0.74 4.55 37.06
N GLU A 339 -1.46 3.47 37.39
CA GLU A 339 -2.54 3.49 38.40
C GLU A 339 -2.07 3.15 39.83
N ARG A 340 -0.77 2.90 40.03
CA ARG A 340 -0.20 2.78 41.39
C ARG A 340 0.23 4.12 42.00
N TYR A 341 0.35 5.17 41.18
CA TYR A 341 0.76 6.50 41.65
C TYR A 341 -0.40 7.34 42.25
N LEU A 342 -1.65 6.87 42.16
CA LEU A 342 -2.81 7.54 42.75
C LEU A 342 -3.27 6.99 44.11
N ARG A 343 -2.58 5.97 44.67
CA ARG A 343 -2.86 5.48 46.04
C ARG A 343 -2.02 6.13 47.14
N ASP A 344 -1.06 6.97 46.79
CA ASP A 344 -0.29 7.75 47.78
C ASP A 344 0.10 9.12 47.20
N PRO A 345 -0.61 10.22 47.53
CA PRO A 345 -0.21 11.54 47.08
C PRO A 345 1.01 12.01 47.89
N GLN A 346 2.20 11.99 47.27
CA GLN A 346 3.24 12.97 47.58
C GLN A 346 2.89 14.27 46.85
N PRO A 347 2.89 15.43 47.54
CA PRO A 347 2.56 16.69 46.91
C PRO A 347 3.74 17.13 46.02
N ASP A 348 3.40 17.78 44.91
CA ASP A 348 4.27 18.60 44.03
C ASP A 348 4.82 17.89 42.77
N ASP A 349 4.07 17.88 41.66
CA ASP A 349 4.31 18.87 40.59
C ASP A 349 3.35 18.76 39.41
N ALA A 350 2.97 19.94 38.91
CA ALA A 350 1.92 20.18 37.94
C ALA A 350 2.42 20.11 36.50
N GLY A 351 1.67 19.38 35.66
CA GLY A 351 1.69 19.56 34.22
C GLY A 351 1.23 20.97 33.83
N GLY A 352 1.89 21.54 32.82
CA GLY A 352 1.37 22.71 32.13
C GLY A 352 2.45 23.60 31.52
N PHE A 353 3.07 23.21 30.40
CA PHE A 353 3.58 24.16 29.40
C PHE A 353 4.04 23.51 28.07
N LEU A 354 3.16 22.78 27.37
CA LEU A 354 3.26 22.77 25.91
C LEU A 354 3.07 24.21 25.40
N ARG A 355 3.87 24.63 24.42
CA ARG A 355 3.83 25.89 23.63
C ARG A 355 4.92 26.92 24.00
N SER A 356 6.06 26.86 23.32
CA SER A 356 6.36 27.85 22.27
C SER A 356 7.78 27.70 21.69
N HIS A 357 7.87 27.29 20.41
CA HIS A 357 8.75 27.84 19.35
C HIS A 357 9.21 26.78 18.34
N LEU A 358 8.30 26.43 17.43
CA LEU A 358 8.62 26.08 16.04
C LEU A 358 8.83 27.37 15.22
N ARG A 359 9.86 27.40 14.34
CA ARG A 359 10.07 28.17 13.08
C ARG A 359 11.54 28.67 12.96
N GLY A 360 12.34 28.44 11.92
CA GLY A 360 12.22 27.71 10.65
C GLY A 360 13.38 28.03 9.65
N ARG A 361 13.43 27.24 8.56
CA ARG A 361 14.00 27.44 7.20
C ARG A 361 15.47 27.09 6.84
N ALA A 362 15.55 26.30 5.75
CA ALA A 362 16.67 25.59 5.10
C ALA A 362 17.53 26.44 4.12
N PRO A 363 18.58 25.86 3.47
CA PRO A 363 18.34 25.13 2.20
C PRO A 363 19.23 23.89 1.87
N PHE A 364 18.62 22.95 1.10
CA PHE A 364 19.11 21.88 0.19
C PHE A 364 19.65 20.52 0.70
N GLY A 365 18.83 19.47 0.43
CA GLY A 365 19.20 18.10 0.04
C GLY A 365 19.42 17.09 1.17
N GLU A 366 18.77 15.91 1.07
CA GLU A 366 18.86 14.72 1.95
C GLU A 366 17.84 14.64 3.14
N PRO A 367 17.31 13.44 3.46
CA PRO A 367 16.11 13.25 4.29
C PRO A 367 16.38 13.53 5.78
N PHE A 368 15.41 14.16 6.45
CA PHE A 368 15.56 14.84 7.75
C PHE A 368 15.50 13.90 8.96
N PHE A 369 16.52 13.93 9.83
CA PHE A 369 16.43 13.59 11.26
C PHE A 369 16.65 14.86 12.11
N GLN A 370 15.88 15.08 13.19
CA GLN A 370 16.12 16.17 14.16
C GLN A 370 16.68 15.63 15.48
N HIS A 371 17.78 16.23 15.97
CA HIS A 371 18.37 16.02 17.30
C HIS A 371 18.25 17.30 18.17
N PHE A 372 18.03 17.16 19.48
CA PHE A 372 18.06 18.26 20.47
C PHE A 372 18.98 17.96 21.67
N SER A 373 19.71 18.98 22.15
CA SER A 373 20.50 18.98 23.41
C SER A 373 20.03 20.11 24.34
N ILE A 374 19.88 19.85 25.64
CA ILE A 374 19.41 20.81 26.66
C ILE A 374 20.53 21.14 27.67
N SER A 375 20.71 22.43 28.01
CA SER A 375 21.48 22.89 29.18
C SER A 375 20.79 24.09 29.85
N ARG A 376 20.71 24.07 31.19
CA ARG A 376 19.96 25.01 32.05
C ARG A 376 20.77 26.25 32.44
N VAL A 377 20.13 27.43 32.54
CA VAL A 377 20.50 28.48 33.51
C VAL A 377 19.29 29.32 33.93
N THR A 378 19.12 29.53 35.25
CA THR A 378 18.08 30.36 35.89
C THR A 378 18.51 31.82 36.12
N GLY A 379 17.66 32.77 35.69
CA GLY A 379 17.33 34.09 36.30
C GLY A 379 18.41 35.08 36.81
N PHE A 380 18.68 36.14 36.05
CA PHE A 380 18.64 37.58 36.42
C PHE A 380 19.24 38.38 35.24
N LEU A 381 18.43 39.10 34.45
CA LEU A 381 18.95 40.07 33.47
C LEU A 381 19.19 41.40 34.20
N PRO A 382 20.32 42.09 33.93
CA PRO A 382 20.48 42.69 32.60
C PRO A 382 21.93 42.77 32.14
N GLN A 383 22.37 41.91 31.23
CA GLN A 383 23.43 42.25 30.26
C GLN A 383 23.28 41.47 28.95
N PHE A 384 22.19 41.70 28.21
CA PHE A 384 22.22 41.49 26.76
C PHE A 384 21.49 42.64 26.07
N ARG A 385 22.28 43.59 25.56
CA ARG A 385 21.83 44.62 24.61
C ARG A 385 21.80 44.00 23.22
N SER A 386 20.66 44.05 22.54
CA SER A 386 20.59 43.77 21.10
C SER A 386 20.77 45.09 20.34
N HIS A 387 21.87 45.24 19.61
CA HIS A 387 21.94 46.18 18.50
C HIS A 387 21.39 45.46 17.26
N ARG A 388 20.26 45.95 16.73
CA ARG A 388 19.71 45.50 15.45
C ARG A 388 20.63 45.96 14.32
N SER A 389 21.64 45.16 13.99
CA SER A 389 22.36 45.23 12.71
C SER A 389 22.61 43.81 12.21
N GLY A 390 21.59 43.23 11.57
CA GLY A 390 21.63 41.87 11.03
C GLY A 390 20.98 41.77 9.64
N ARG A 391 20.95 42.87 8.88
CA ARG A 391 20.97 42.83 7.42
C ARG A 391 22.24 43.56 6.99
N SER A 392 23.34 42.83 6.85
CA SER A 392 24.47 43.28 6.03
C SER A 392 25.17 42.06 5.44
N ARG A 393 25.00 41.88 4.13
CA ARG A 393 25.97 41.16 3.31
C ARG A 393 27.23 42.02 3.22
N CYS A 394 28.39 41.44 3.51
CA CYS A 394 29.71 41.89 3.09
C CYS A 394 30.49 40.63 2.70
N GLY A 395 31.23 40.54 1.60
CA GLY A 395 31.52 41.54 0.58
C GLY A 395 32.60 41.04 -0.39
N GLY A 396 32.84 41.86 -1.42
CA GLY A 396 33.99 41.82 -2.34
C GLY A 396 33.63 41.28 -3.73
N GLY A 397 33.65 42.02 -4.82
CA GLY A 397 34.02 43.41 -5.09
C GLY A 397 34.49 43.51 -6.55
N LEU A 398 33.97 44.45 -7.34
CA LEU A 398 34.75 45.31 -8.25
C LEU A 398 33.81 46.28 -8.99
N LEU A 399 34.33 47.50 -9.17
CA LEU A 399 33.72 48.68 -9.77
C LEU A 399 33.43 48.55 -11.28
N LEU A 400 32.37 49.21 -11.78
CA LEU A 400 32.44 50.47 -12.57
C LEU A 400 31.05 50.91 -13.09
N ASN A 401 30.97 52.19 -13.42
CA ASN A 401 29.83 53.12 -13.53
C ASN A 401 28.72 52.87 -14.60
N PRO A 402 27.58 53.60 -14.51
CA PRO A 402 26.38 53.44 -15.34
C PRO A 402 26.31 54.42 -16.53
N HIS A 403 25.52 54.10 -17.56
CA HIS A 403 24.82 55.07 -18.42
C HIS A 403 23.72 54.38 -19.27
N ASP A 404 22.51 54.96 -19.16
CA ASP A 404 21.50 55.29 -20.19
C ASP A 404 20.86 54.26 -21.14
N GLU A 405 19.51 54.32 -21.13
CA GLU A 405 18.58 54.40 -22.28
C GLU A 405 18.48 53.16 -23.22
N THR A 406 17.41 52.78 -23.92
CA THR A 406 16.01 53.15 -24.20
C THR A 406 15.45 52.05 -25.14
N GLY A 407 14.12 51.94 -25.31
CA GLY A 407 13.47 51.39 -26.52
C GLY A 407 13.08 49.90 -26.48
N SER A 408 11.80 49.54 -26.32
CA SER A 408 10.69 49.48 -27.32
C SER A 408 10.77 48.25 -28.23
N LEU A 409 9.86 47.28 -28.04
CA LEU A 409 8.71 46.94 -28.93
C LEU A 409 9.10 46.28 -30.28
N ASP A 410 8.65 45.05 -30.55
CA ASP A 410 7.62 44.80 -31.59
C ASP A 410 7.10 43.33 -31.66
N PHE A 411 5.99 43.19 -32.38
CA PHE A 411 4.96 42.15 -32.42
C PHE A 411 5.25 40.77 -33.10
N SER A 412 4.46 39.77 -32.63
CA SER A 412 3.91 38.47 -33.16
C SER A 412 3.78 38.21 -34.69
N PRO A 413 3.18 37.08 -35.21
CA PRO A 413 3.10 35.65 -34.80
C PRO A 413 3.46 34.67 -35.97
N GLY A 414 3.53 33.34 -35.72
CA GLY A 414 3.57 32.35 -36.82
C GLY A 414 3.63 30.90 -36.33
N GLY A 415 2.55 30.14 -36.56
CA GLY A 415 2.42 28.74 -36.17
C GLY A 415 2.90 27.74 -37.25
N SER A 416 3.50 26.65 -36.75
CA SER A 416 3.60 25.26 -37.27
C SER A 416 4.17 25.02 -38.69
N PRO A 417 5.00 23.97 -38.92
CA PRO A 417 4.66 22.57 -38.56
C PRO A 417 5.82 21.63 -38.12
N ALA A 418 5.41 20.52 -37.49
CA ALA A 418 5.97 19.16 -37.49
C ALA A 418 7.50 18.92 -37.29
N ALA A 419 7.84 18.28 -36.17
CA ALA A 419 8.82 17.18 -36.11
C ALA A 419 8.64 16.39 -34.81
N GLY A 420 8.45 15.08 -34.92
CA GLY A 420 8.31 14.16 -33.80
C GLY A 420 9.58 14.11 -32.96
N VAL A 421 9.41 14.22 -31.64
CA VAL A 421 10.43 13.90 -30.65
C VAL A 421 9.96 12.62 -29.94
N ARG A 422 10.62 11.51 -30.26
CA ARG A 422 10.57 10.29 -29.47
C ARG A 422 11.29 10.59 -28.15
N PHE A 423 10.55 10.68 -27.06
CA PHE A 423 11.14 10.56 -25.73
C PHE A 423 11.39 9.07 -25.45
N ALA A 424 12.64 8.64 -25.62
CA ALA A 424 13.13 7.43 -24.98
C ALA A 424 13.33 7.78 -23.50
N ALA A 425 12.32 7.50 -22.68
CA ALA A 425 12.50 7.47 -21.24
C ALA A 425 13.36 6.22 -20.92
N LYS A 426 14.62 6.45 -20.55
CA LYS A 426 15.36 5.47 -19.78
C LYS A 426 14.68 5.38 -18.42
N VAL A 427 13.97 4.29 -18.19
CA VAL A 427 13.52 3.88 -16.86
C VAL A 427 14.78 3.56 -16.06
N ASN A 428 15.15 4.45 -15.14
CA ASN A 428 16.03 4.11 -14.06
C ASN A 428 15.15 3.46 -12.99
N LEU A 429 15.26 2.15 -12.87
CA LEU A 429 14.72 1.36 -11.77
C LEU A 429 15.31 1.92 -10.46
N HIS A 430 14.48 2.59 -9.66
CA HIS A 430 14.70 2.75 -8.23
C HIS A 430 13.59 1.96 -7.58
N ILE A 431 13.96 0.80 -7.05
CA ILE A 431 13.18 0.07 -6.06
C ILE A 431 13.29 0.94 -4.80
N VAL A 432 12.17 1.47 -4.33
CA VAL A 432 12.08 2.14 -3.03
C VAL A 432 11.46 1.14 -2.08
#